data_AF-A0A2V8I5D0-F1
#
_entry.id   AF-A0A2V8I5D0-F1
#
_cell.length_a   1.000
_cell.length_b   1.000
_cell.length_c   1.000
_cell.angle_alpha   90.00
_cell.angle_beta   90.00
_cell.angle_gamma   90.00
#
_symmetry.space_group_name_H-M   'P 1'
#
loop_
_entity.id
_entity.type
_entity.pdbx_description
1 polymer ?
#
loop_
_entity_poly.entity_id
_entity_poly.type
_entity_poly.pdbx_seq_one_letter_code
_entity_poly.pdbx_strand_id
1 'polypeptide(L)' 'SRTLRSHLKWADIRHHLQRSRTYPGVLPLLHLDHIYFDPILTLERLQLHRKRKAVIASDHLPLVADFRIEAA' A
#
# COMPACT_ATOMS: atom_id res chain seq x y z
N SER A 1 19.25 14.51 -4.25
CA SER A 1 17.89 14.60 -3.67
C SER A 1 17.79 13.62 -2.51
N ARG A 2 17.22 14.03 -1.36
CA ARG A 2 16.99 13.14 -0.21
C ARG A 2 15.75 12.31 -0.52
N THR A 3 15.89 10.99 -0.65
CA THR A 3 14.76 10.12 -1.00
C THR A 3 13.92 9.86 0.25
N LEU A 4 12.58 9.86 0.12
CA LEU A 4 11.64 9.55 1.22
C LEU A 4 12.00 8.22 1.92
N ARG A 5 12.61 7.30 1.18
CA ARG A 5 13.10 6.00 1.64
C ARG A 5 14.19 6.09 2.72
N SER A 6 14.92 7.19 2.84
CA SER A 6 16.00 7.32 3.84
C SER A 6 15.49 7.70 5.23
N HIS A 7 14.25 8.19 5.36
CA HIS A 7 13.72 8.71 6.63
C HIS A 7 12.43 8.03 7.09
N LEU A 8 11.73 7.32 6.19
CA LEU A 8 10.45 6.70 6.50
C LEU A 8 10.53 5.18 6.35
N LYS A 9 9.81 4.46 7.21
CA LYS A 9 9.51 3.06 6.97
C LYS A 9 8.56 2.96 5.78
N TRP A 10 8.63 1.85 5.07
CA TRP A 10 7.77 1.60 3.90
C TRP A 10 7.21 0.18 3.99
N ALA A 11 5.96 0.02 3.57
CA ALA A 11 5.32 -1.28 3.53
C ALA A 11 5.59 -1.95 2.18
N ASP A 12 6.30 -3.09 2.18
CA ASP A 12 6.44 -3.89 0.96
C ASP A 12 5.17 -4.72 0.71
N ILE A 13 4.38 -4.24 -0.25
CA ILE A 13 3.13 -4.87 -0.70
C ILE A 13 3.39 -6.28 -1.23
N ARG A 14 4.56 -6.56 -1.82
CA ARG A 14 4.87 -7.90 -2.37
C ARG A 14 5.09 -8.95 -1.28
N HIS A 15 5.57 -8.52 -0.12
CA HIS A 15 5.77 -9.39 1.04
C HIS A 15 4.50 -9.52 1.88
N HIS A 16 3.65 -8.48 1.92
CA HIS A 16 2.40 -8.48 2.69
C HIS A 16 1.17 -8.98 1.94
N LEU A 17 1.15 -8.86 0.61
CA LEU A 17 0.08 -9.41 -0.23
C LEU A 17 0.63 -10.56 -1.08
N GLN A 18 -0.02 -11.72 -1.00
CA GLN A 18 0.27 -12.88 -1.85
C GLN A 18 0.11 -12.60 -3.36
N ARG A 19 -0.43 -11.44 -3.76
CA ARG A 19 -0.61 -11.06 -5.16
C ARG A 19 -0.27 -9.59 -5.43
N SER A 20 0.56 -9.41 -6.44
CA SER A 20 1.20 -8.16 -6.76
C SER A 20 0.44 -7.25 -7.75
N ARG A 21 -0.89 -7.13 -7.68
CA ARG A 21 -1.66 -6.38 -8.69
C ARG A 21 -2.61 -5.37 -8.06
N THR A 22 -2.23 -4.09 -8.01
CA THR A 22 -3.10 -2.93 -7.64
C THR A 22 -3.94 -2.38 -8.79
N TYR A 23 -3.95 -3.02 -9.97
CA TYR A 23 -4.72 -2.54 -11.13
C TYR A 23 -5.72 -3.61 -11.64
N PRO A 24 -6.94 -3.24 -12.06
CA PRO A 24 -7.92 -4.12 -12.70
C PRO A 24 -7.75 -4.25 -14.23
N GLY A 25 -6.91 -3.43 -14.87
CA GLY A 25 -6.68 -3.45 -16.33
C GLY A 25 -5.69 -4.51 -16.86
N VAL A 26 -5.66 -4.66 -18.18
CA VAL A 26 -5.03 -5.77 -18.94
C VAL A 26 -3.48 -5.79 -18.87
N LEU A 27 -2.84 -4.67 -18.51
CA LEU A 27 -1.38 -4.55 -18.38
C LEU A 27 -0.95 -4.29 -16.91
N PRO A 28 -0.74 -5.35 -16.11
CA PRO A 28 -0.48 -5.27 -14.67
C PRO A 28 1.01 -5.05 -14.36
N LEU A 29 1.69 -4.11 -15.03
CA LEU A 29 3.15 -4.18 -15.08
C LEU A 29 3.85 -3.55 -13.87
N LEU A 30 3.23 -2.64 -13.10
CA LEU A 30 3.92 -1.93 -12.02
C LEU A 30 3.00 -1.60 -10.83
N HIS A 31 3.40 -2.02 -9.63
CA HIS A 31 2.90 -1.42 -8.39
C HIS A 31 3.65 -0.11 -8.16
N LEU A 32 2.94 1.00 -8.33
CA LEU A 32 3.47 2.33 -8.07
C LEU A 32 2.95 2.91 -6.74
N ASP A 33 1.95 2.27 -6.15
CA ASP A 33 1.32 2.71 -4.92
C ASP A 33 2.17 2.27 -3.73
N HIS A 34 2.75 3.22 -3.00
CA HIS A 34 3.52 2.96 -1.79
C HIS A 34 3.00 3.80 -0.63
N ILE A 35 2.91 3.19 0.55
CA ILE A 35 2.61 3.90 1.81
C ILE A 35 3.92 3.98 2.60
N TYR A 36 4.40 5.22 2.78
CA TYR A 36 5.52 5.54 3.66
C TYR A 36 4.96 6.06 4.98
N PHE A 37 5.53 5.60 6.10
CA PHE A 37 5.05 5.95 7.43
C PHE A 37 6.22 6.16 8.40
N ASP A 38 5.98 6.95 9.43
CA ASP A 38 6.95 7.26 10.47
C ASP A 38 7.26 6.03 11.33
N PRO A 39 8.49 5.86 11.85
CA PRO A 39 8.83 4.77 12.75
C PRO A 39 7.92 4.58 13.98
N ILE A 40 7.24 5.62 14.47
CA ILE A 40 6.27 5.56 15.58
C ILE A 40 5.00 4.76 15.24
N LEU A 41 4.75 4.55 13.94
CA LEU A 41 3.63 3.76 13.45
C LEU A 41 4.07 2.31 13.21
N THR A 42 3.36 1.38 13.82
CA THR A 42 3.51 -0.05 13.56
C THR A 42 2.40 -0.47 12.60
N LEU A 43 2.79 -0.97 11.42
CA LEU A 43 1.86 -1.49 10.43
C LEU A 43 1.26 -2.82 10.93
N GLU A 44 -0.04 -2.84 11.16
CA GLU A 44 -0.76 -4.05 11.61
C GLU A 44 -1.27 -4.87 10.44
N ARG A 45 -1.82 -4.19 9.42
CA ARG A 45 -2.41 -4.85 8.26
C ARG A 45 -2.22 -4.01 7.01
N LEU A 46 -1.94 -4.68 5.90
CA LEU A 46 -1.91 -4.07 4.58
C LEU A 46 -2.76 -4.92 3.64
N GLN A 47 -3.72 -4.31 2.98
CA GLN A 47 -4.65 -5.02 2.09
C GLN A 47 -5.04 -4.19 0.88
N LEU A 48 -5.35 -4.88 -0.21
CA LEU A 48 -5.87 -4.26 -1.42
C LEU A 48 -7.40 -4.31 -1.43
N HIS A 49 -8.04 -3.16 -1.48
CA HIS A 49 -9.49 -3.03 -1.43
C HIS A 49 -10.14 -3.31 -2.80
N ARG A 50 -10.37 -4.58 -3.12
CA ARG A 50 -10.87 -5.02 -4.45
C ARG A 50 -12.39 -5.19 -4.55
N LYS A 51 -13.18 -4.40 -3.83
CA LYS A 51 -14.66 -4.51 -3.95
C LYS A 51 -15.12 -4.03 -5.33
N ARG A 52 -16.21 -4.61 -5.86
CA ARG A 52 -16.78 -4.21 -7.17
C ARG A 52 -16.97 -2.70 -7.31
N LYS A 53 -17.43 -2.05 -6.23
CA LYS A 53 -17.56 -0.58 -6.18
C LYS A 53 -16.23 0.13 -6.44
N ALA A 54 -15.13 -0.32 -5.83
CA ALA A 54 -13.82 0.28 -6.00
C ALA A 54 -13.23 0.05 -7.40
N VAL A 55 -13.49 -1.11 -8.01
CA VAL A 55 -13.08 -1.42 -9.39
C VAL A 55 -13.84 -0.57 -10.42
N ILE A 56 -15.10 -0.27 -10.17
CA ILE A 56 -15.91 0.55 -11.08
C ILE A 56 -15.62 2.05 -10.88
N ALA A 57 -15.39 2.46 -9.64
CA ALA A 57 -15.19 3.86 -9.30
C ALA A 57 -13.80 4.40 -9.64
N SER A 58 -12.81 3.51 -9.82
CA SER A 58 -11.41 3.89 -9.98
C SER A 58 -10.69 2.88 -10.86
N ASP A 59 -9.77 3.38 -11.68
CA ASP A 59 -8.86 2.58 -12.48
C ASP A 59 -7.76 1.97 -11.62
N HIS A 60 -7.44 2.56 -10.46
CA HIS A 60 -6.57 1.97 -9.45
C HIS A 60 -7.34 1.35 -8.28
N LEU A 61 -6.85 0.22 -7.78
CA LEU A 61 -7.41 -0.42 -6.59
C LEU A 61 -6.81 0.23 -5.33
N PRO A 62 -7.64 0.67 -4.38
CA PRO A 62 -7.16 1.33 -3.16
C PRO A 62 -6.33 0.38 -2.30
N LEU A 63 -5.16 0.83 -1.85
CA LEU A 63 -4.37 0.16 -0.83
C LEU A 63 -4.74 0.71 0.55
N VAL A 64 -5.09 -0.18 1.47
CA VAL A 64 -5.52 0.17 2.84
C VAL A 64 -4.51 -0.39 3.82
N ALA A 65 -3.95 0.48 4.65
CA ALA A 65 -3.02 0.14 5.71
C ALA A 65 -3.63 0.52 7.06
N ASP A 66 -3.66 -0.44 7.99
CA ASP A 66 -4.02 -0.19 9.38
C ASP A 66 -2.75 -0.07 10.20
N PHE A 67 -2.67 0.99 11.00
CA PHE A 67 -1.52 1.29 11.83
C PHE A 67 -1.91 1.38 13.29
N ARG A 68 -1.02 0.89 14.14
CA ARG A 68 -1.02 1.17 15.57
C ARG A 68 0.00 2.27 15.86
N ILE A 69 -0.41 3.26 16.63
CA ILE A 69 0.50 4.26 17.18
C ILE A 69 1.10 3.68 18.46
N GLU A 70 2.41 3.59 18.53
CA GLU A 70 3.08 3.29 19.79
C GLU A 70 3.14 4.59 20.60
N ALA A 71 2.22 4.73 21.55
CA ALA A 71 2.29 5.81 22.53
C ALA A 71 3.60 5.63 23.32
N ALA A 72 4.40 6.70 23.38
CA ALA A 72 5.67 6.75 24.11
C ALA A 72 5.46 6.58 25.62
#